data_AF-A0A2S8NZD2-F1
#
_entry.id   AF-A0A2S8NZD2-F1
#
_cell.length_a   1.000
_cell.length_b   1.000
_cell.length_c   1.000
_cell.angle_alpha   90.00
_cell.angle_beta   90.00
_cell.angle_gamma   90.00
#
_symmetry.space_group_name_H-M   'P 1'
#
loop_
_entity.id
_entity.type
_entity.pdbx_description
1 polymer ?
#
loop_
_entity_poly.entity_id
_entity_poly.type
_entity_poly.pdbx_seq_one_letter_code
_entity_poly.pdbx_strand_id
1 'polypeptide(L)' 'MKLSSILGILMLAAAIMYGEWKSSKEKRARIVSAGITVVAAVIGIILLIQPRLPGPTQVMKLLFGSVDKIMK' A
#
# COMPACT_ATOMS: atom_id res chain seq x y z
N MET A 1 3.07 19.52 6.25
CA MET A 1 3.18 18.20 6.94
C MET A 1 2.47 17.09 6.18
N LYS A 2 1.17 17.17 5.86
CA LYS A 2 0.51 16.11 5.07
C LYS A 2 0.88 16.11 3.58
N LEU A 3 1.04 17.29 2.97
CA LEU A 3 1.42 17.41 1.54
C LEU A 3 2.80 16.81 1.22
N SER A 4 3.80 16.98 2.08
CA SER A 4 5.13 16.39 1.89
C SER A 4 5.08 14.86 1.95
N SER A 5 4.26 14.29 2.83
CA SER A 5 4.04 12.85 2.91
C SER A 5 3.31 12.31 1.69
N ILE A 6 2.30 13.03 1.18
CA ILE A 6 1.61 12.68 -0.07
C ILE A 6 2.59 12.69 -1.24
N LEU A 7 3.44 13.72 -1.34
CA LEU A 7 4.50 13.80 -2.35
C LEU A 7 5.48 12.63 -2.25
N GLY A 8 5.89 12.27 -1.03
CA GLY A 8 6.76 11.12 -0.80
C GLY A 8 6.13 9.79 -1.23
N ILE A 9 4.84 9.58 -0.95
CA ILE A 9 4.10 8.39 -1.41
C ILE A 9 4.02 8.34 -2.93
N LEU A 10 3.73 9.47 -3.59
CA LEU A 10 3.70 9.56 -5.05
C LEU A 10 5.08 9.31 -5.67
N MET A 11 6.16 9.83 -5.05
CA MET A 11 7.53 9.58 -5.49
C MET A 11 7.91 8.10 -5.38
N LEU A 12 7.55 7.45 -4.27
CA LEU A 12 7.76 6.01 -4.09
C LEU A 12 6.96 5.18 -5.10
N ALA A 13 5.69 5.52 -5.33
CA ALA A 13 4.86 4.84 -6.32
C ALA A 13 5.46 4.98 -7.74
N ALA A 14 5.95 6.16 -8.10
CA ALA A 14 6.62 6.41 -9.37
C ALA A 14 7.93 5.62 -9.50
N ALA A 15 8.73 5.54 -8.41
CA ALA A 15 9.97 4.76 -8.39
C ALA A 15 9.71 3.25 -8.56
N ILE A 16 8.68 2.71 -7.90
CA ILE A 16 8.27 1.31 -8.04
C ILE A 16 7.82 1.03 -9.48
N MET A 17 6.96 1.89 -10.05
CA MET A 17 6.53 1.76 -11.44
C MET A 17 7.71 1.81 -12.42
N TYR A 18 8.66 2.72 -12.21
CA TYR A 18 9.85 2.82 -13.05
C TYR A 18 10.74 1.57 -12.96
N GLY A 19 10.94 1.04 -11.74
CA GLY A 19 11.68 -0.20 -11.51
C GLY A 19 11.03 -1.41 -12.18
N GLU A 20 9.72 -1.58 -12.00
CA GLU A 20 8.90 -2.62 -12.66
C GLU A 20 8.94 -2.51 -14.19
N TRP A 21 8.88 -1.29 -14.72
CA TRP A 21 8.97 -1.05 -16.16
C TRP A 21 10.34 -1.45 -16.73
N LYS A 22 11.41 -1.21 -15.99
CA LYS A 22 12.77 -1.57 -16.42
C LYS A 22 13.07 -3.06 -16.24
N SER A 23 12.51 -3.69 -15.21
CA SER A 23 12.78 -5.08 -14.83
C SER A 23 11.93 -6.08 -15.60
N SER A 24 10.63 -5.80 -15.80
CA SER A 24 9.70 -6.80 -16.33
C SER A 24 9.42 -6.60 -17.83
N LYS A 25 9.75 -7.63 -18.64
CA LYS A 25 9.38 -7.73 -20.07
C LYS A 25 7.92 -8.17 -20.26
N GLU A 26 7.28 -8.69 -19.21
CA GLU A 26 5.93 -9.26 -19.30
C GLU A 26 4.86 -8.21 -18.98
N LYS A 27 4.02 -7.91 -19.98
CA LYS A 27 2.99 -6.85 -19.86
C LYS A 27 1.97 -7.13 -18.75
N ARG A 28 1.65 -8.41 -18.48
CA ARG A 28 0.71 -8.80 -17.42
C ARG A 28 1.25 -8.48 -16.03
N ALA A 29 2.48 -8.86 -15.74
CA ALA A 29 3.12 -8.58 -14.45
C ALA A 29 3.16 -7.07 -14.18
N ARG A 30 3.48 -6.26 -15.20
CA ARG A 30 3.51 -4.80 -15.10
C ARG A 30 2.15 -4.17 -14.78
N ILE A 31 1.07 -4.69 -15.36
CA ILE A 31 -0.29 -4.18 -15.09
C ILE A 31 -0.71 -4.53 -13.67
N VAL A 32 -0.43 -5.75 -13.22
CA VAL A 32 -0.76 -6.20 -11.86
C VAL A 32 0.03 -5.40 -10.83
N SER A 33 1.34 -5.24 -11.02
CA SER A 33 2.19 -4.48 -10.10
C SER A 33 1.83 -3.00 -10.07
N ALA A 34 1.55 -2.39 -11.21
CA ALA A 34 1.05 -1.01 -11.28
C ALA A 34 -0.30 -0.88 -10.55
N GLY A 35 -1.23 -1.82 -10.75
CA GLY A 35 -2.51 -1.86 -10.05
C GLY A 35 -2.34 -1.92 -8.53
N ILE A 36 -1.52 -2.84 -8.04
CA ILE A 36 -1.22 -2.98 -6.60
C ILE A 36 -0.59 -1.71 -6.05
N THR A 37 0.37 -1.11 -6.78
CA THR A 37 1.06 0.12 -6.38
C THR A 37 0.08 1.30 -6.26
N VAL A 38 -0.84 1.43 -7.21
CA VAL A 38 -1.87 2.48 -7.18
C VAL A 38 -2.81 2.27 -5.98
N VAL A 39 -3.28 1.06 -5.75
CA VAL A 39 -4.15 0.75 -4.59
C VAL A 39 -3.43 1.06 -3.28
N ALA A 40 -2.17 0.67 -3.14
CA ALA A 40 -1.36 0.95 -1.96
C ALA A 40 -1.16 2.45 -1.73
N ALA A 41 -0.89 3.23 -2.78
CA ALA A 41 -0.74 4.67 -2.69
C ALA A 41 -2.04 5.35 -2.26
N VAL A 42 -3.19 4.94 -2.82
CA VAL A 42 -4.50 5.46 -2.45
C VAL A 42 -4.82 5.18 -0.98
N ILE A 43 -4.59 3.94 -0.51
CA ILE A 43 -4.78 3.59 0.91
C ILE A 43 -3.88 4.43 1.81
N GLY A 44 -2.61 4.59 1.45
CA GLY A 44 -1.66 5.42 2.21
C GLY A 44 -2.09 6.89 2.30
N ILE A 45 -2.60 7.45 1.22
CA ILE A 45 -3.11 8.84 1.18
C ILE A 45 -4.40 8.96 2.02
N ILE A 46 -5.32 8.00 1.92
CA ILE A 46 -6.55 7.99 2.71
C ILE A 46 -6.22 7.96 4.20
N LEU A 47 -5.28 7.13 4.64
CA LEU A 47 -4.85 7.04 6.04
C LEU A 47 -4.18 8.33 6.54
N LEU A 48 -3.47 9.07 5.68
CA LEU A 48 -2.90 10.38 6.02
C LEU A 48 -3.97 11.46 6.24
N ILE A 49 -5.07 11.40 5.47
CA ILE A 49 -6.18 12.36 5.59
C ILE A 49 -7.07 11.99 6.77
N GLN A 50 -7.42 10.72 6.90
CA GLN A 50 -8.34 10.14 7.89
C GLN A 50 -7.62 9.11 8.78
N PRO A 51 -6.78 9.56 9.74
CA PRO A 51 -5.97 8.67 10.58
C PRO A 51 -6.78 7.83 11.59
N ARG A 52 -8.10 8.05 11.68
CA ARG A 52 -9.00 7.24 12.53
C ARG A 52 -9.42 5.93 11.87
N LEU A 53 -9.17 5.76 10.57
CA LEU A 53 -9.40 4.48 9.91
C LEU A 53 -8.39 3.45 10.43
N PRO A 54 -8.82 2.20 10.66
CA PRO A 54 -7.92 1.16 11.13
C PRO A 54 -6.80 0.97 10.11
N GLY A 55 -5.56 1.17 10.55
CA GLY A 55 -4.39 0.97 9.70
C GLY A 55 -4.23 -0.50 9.31
N PRO A 56 -3.35 -0.82 8.35
CA PRO A 56 -3.16 -2.19 7.85
C PRO A 56 -2.87 -3.20 8.97
N THR A 57 -2.08 -2.79 9.96
CA THR A 57 -1.77 -3.58 11.16
C THR A 57 -2.99 -3.83 12.03
N GLN A 58 -3.87 -2.83 12.20
CA GLN A 58 -5.11 -2.97 12.96
C GLN A 58 -6.13 -3.84 12.22
N VAL A 59 -6.20 -3.75 10.88
CA VAL A 59 -7.03 -4.63 10.05
C VAL A 59 -6.57 -6.08 10.19
N MET A 60 -5.26 -6.36 10.11
CA MET A 60 -4.76 -7.72 10.33
C MET A 60 -5.03 -8.22 11.74
N LYS A 61 -4.89 -7.37 12.75
CA LYS A 61 -5.23 -7.73 14.13
C LYS A 61 -6.73 -7.99 14.31
N LEU A 62 -7.61 -7.34 13.54
CA LEU A 62 -9.05 -7.60 13.52
C LEU A 62 -9.37 -8.95 12.86
N LEU A 63 -8.73 -9.23 11.72
CA LEU A 63 -8.97 -10.47 10.95
C LEU A 63 -8.40 -11.70 11.66
N PHE A 64 -7.21 -11.58 12.25
CA PHE A 64 -6.46 -12.71 12.80
C PHE A 64 -6.29 -12.67 14.32
N GLY A 65 -6.69 -11.60 15.00
CA GLY A 65 -6.56 -11.49 16.46
C GLY A 65 -7.39 -12.52 17.22
N SER A 66 -8.51 -12.97 16.65
CA SER A 66 -9.28 -14.09 17.20
C SER A 66 -8.53 -15.41 17.10
N VAL A 67 -7.75 -15.62 16.04
CA VAL A 67 -6.95 -16.83 15.82
C VAL A 67 -5.76 -16.86 16.77
N ASP A 68 -5.10 -15.73 16.98
CA ASP A 68 -4.03 -15.56 17.98
C ASP A 68 -4.50 -15.84 19.42
N LYS A 69 -5.78 -15.53 19.70
CA LYS A 69 -6.42 -15.77 21.00
C LYS A 69 -6.86 -17.22 21.22
N ILE A 70 -7.02 -18.01 20.16
CA ILE A 70 -7.39 -19.44 20.21
C ILE A 70 -6.13 -20.32 20.29
N MET A 71 -5.00 -19.85 19.74
CA MET A 71 -3.71 -20.57 19.77
C MET A 71 -2.90 -20.37 21.06
N LYS A 72 -3.40 -19.61 22.03
CA LYS A 72 -2.74 -19.29 23.29
C LYS A 72 -3.52 -19.84 24.47
#